data_AF-A0A2V3ZL89-F1
#
_entry.id   AF-A0A2V3ZL89-F1
#
_cell.length_a   1.000
_cell.length_b   1.000
_cell.length_c   1.000
_cell.angle_alpha   90.00
_cell.angle_beta   90.00
_cell.angle_gamma   90.00
#
_symmetry.space_group_name_H-M   'P 1'
#
loop_
_entity.id
_entity.type
_entity.pdbx_description
1 polymer ?
#
loop_
_entity_poly.entity_id
_entity_poly.type
_entity_poly.pdbx_seq_one_letter_code
_entity_poly.pdbx_strand_id
1 'polypeptide(L)'
;MTTQRWRWIPNALTFLRIMMIVPFAAALLATEYRLALVIFFLASATDAIDGFLARHFDWRTRLGAIADPLADKALLITAYLMLTLTGVLPPWLFGLVLGRDLVIVGGGLAFHYGVGRFDLQPSIPGKLNTLIQILVALAIMVLLAGLPMPSWVLDAGILLVAVSAVFSGGHYIAVWSLRAWRIKRQ
;
A
#
# COMPACT_ATOMS: atom_id res chain seq x y z
N MET A 1 3.75 -34.44 -12.37
CA MET A 1 2.31 -34.07 -12.35
C MET A 1 1.78 -33.68 -10.95
N THR A 2 2.62 -33.43 -9.93
CA THR A 2 2.19 -33.23 -8.53
C THR A 2 2.19 -31.77 -8.05
N THR A 3 2.75 -30.82 -8.80
CA THR A 3 2.85 -29.41 -8.40
C THR A 3 1.56 -28.60 -8.58
N GLN A 4 0.54 -29.12 -9.26
CA GLN A 4 -0.74 -28.40 -9.44
C GLN A 4 -1.58 -28.33 -8.16
N ARG A 5 -1.41 -29.26 -7.22
CA ARG A 5 -2.32 -29.41 -6.07
C ARG A 5 -2.19 -28.31 -5.00
N TRP A 6 -1.13 -27.50 -5.05
CA TRP A 6 -0.78 -26.50 -4.04
C TRP A 6 -0.85 -25.05 -4.54
N ARG A 7 -1.33 -24.83 -5.77
CA ARG A 7 -1.45 -23.50 -6.40
C ARG A 7 -2.42 -22.55 -5.67
N TRP A 8 -3.22 -23.05 -4.74
CA TRP A 8 -4.15 -22.26 -3.92
C TRP A 8 -3.49 -21.68 -2.66
N ILE A 9 -2.29 -22.12 -2.27
CA ILE A 9 -1.60 -21.63 -1.07
C ILE A 9 -1.37 -20.12 -1.13
N PRO A 10 -0.82 -19.53 -2.24
CA PRO A 10 -0.63 -18.09 -2.31
C PRO A 10 -1.95 -17.34 -2.13
N ASN A 11 -3.01 -17.75 -2.83
CA ASN A 11 -4.32 -17.11 -2.73
C ASN A 11 -4.92 -17.22 -1.31
N ALA A 12 -4.70 -18.33 -0.61
CA ALA A 12 -5.15 -18.50 0.77
C ALA A 12 -4.38 -17.57 1.73
N LEU A 13 -3.09 -17.35 1.50
CA LEU A 13 -2.29 -16.38 2.26
C LEU A 13 -2.74 -14.94 2.00
N THR A 14 -3.08 -14.57 0.76
CA THR A 14 -3.70 -13.28 0.44
C THR A 14 -5.03 -13.11 1.17
N PHE A 15 -5.89 -14.13 1.17
CA PHE A 15 -7.18 -14.08 1.87
C PHE A 15 -7.00 -13.95 3.39
N LEU A 16 -6.05 -14.69 3.96
CA LEU A 16 -5.67 -14.56 5.36
C LEU A 16 -5.22 -13.12 5.67
N ARG A 17 -4.43 -12.49 4.78
CA ARG A 17 -4.02 -11.09 4.94
C ARG A 17 -5.21 -10.15 4.98
N ILE A 18 -6.15 -10.30 4.06
CA ILE A 18 -7.39 -9.50 4.06
C ILE A 18 -8.16 -9.71 5.37
N MET A 19 -8.25 -10.95 5.85
CA MET A 19 -8.92 -11.26 7.12
C MET A 19 -8.20 -10.62 8.33
N MET A 20 -6.86 -10.52 8.30
CA MET A 20 -6.05 -9.88 9.35
C MET A 20 -6.23 -8.35 9.42
N ILE A 21 -6.78 -7.71 8.39
CA ILE A 21 -7.07 -6.26 8.42
C ILE A 21 -8.09 -5.91 9.52
N VAL A 22 -9.08 -6.78 9.75
CA VAL A 22 -10.11 -6.57 10.78
C VAL A 22 -9.53 -6.55 12.19
N PRO A 23 -8.80 -7.58 12.67
CA PRO A 23 -8.18 -7.53 13.99
C PRO A 23 -7.08 -6.47 14.08
N PHE A 24 -6.40 -6.14 12.98
CA PHE A 24 -5.46 -5.02 12.94
C PHE A 24 -6.15 -3.67 13.21
N ALA A 25 -7.28 -3.40 12.54
CA ALA A 25 -8.06 -2.19 12.76
C ALA A 25 -8.62 -2.15 14.19
N ALA A 26 -9.14 -3.26 14.70
CA ALA A 26 -9.64 -3.37 16.06
C ALA A 26 -8.54 -3.09 17.09
N ALA A 27 -7.33 -3.61 16.90
CA ALA A 27 -6.20 -3.36 17.78
C ALA A 27 -5.81 -1.88 17.80
N LEU A 28 -5.77 -1.21 16.63
CA LEU A 28 -5.49 0.23 16.57
C LEU A 28 -6.58 1.07 17.24
N LEU A 29 -7.87 0.73 17.05
CA LEU A 29 -8.99 1.39 17.72
C LEU A 29 -8.95 1.21 19.24
N ALA A 30 -8.54 0.03 19.70
CA ALA A 30 -8.36 -0.27 21.12
C ALA A 30 -7.06 0.31 21.70
N THR A 31 -6.25 1.04 20.92
CA THR A 31 -4.92 1.55 21.30
C THR A 31 -3.91 0.46 21.70
N GLU A 32 -4.16 -0.78 21.28
CA GLU A 32 -3.31 -1.95 21.51
C GLU A 32 -2.19 -2.01 20.45
N TYR A 33 -1.33 -1.00 20.42
CA TYR A 33 -0.32 -0.82 19.37
C TYR A 33 0.68 -1.98 19.27
N ARG A 34 0.96 -2.67 20.38
CA ARG A 34 1.81 -3.87 20.39
C ARG A 34 1.17 -5.01 19.60
N LEU A 35 -0.12 -5.24 19.80
CA LEU A 35 -0.87 -6.23 19.04
C LEU A 35 -0.98 -5.83 17.57
N ALA A 36 -1.24 -4.54 17.29
CA ALA A 36 -1.29 -4.02 15.93
C ALA A 36 0.05 -4.24 15.19
N LEU A 37 1.19 -4.01 15.84
CA LEU A 37 2.52 -4.28 15.29
C LEU A 37 2.73 -5.77 14.97
N VAL A 38 2.32 -6.66 15.87
CA VAL A 38 2.42 -8.11 15.65
C VAL A 38 1.58 -8.52 14.44
N ILE A 39 0.33 -8.06 14.36
CA ILE A 39 -0.56 -8.38 13.22
C ILE A 39 0.01 -7.81 11.92
N PHE A 40 0.49 -6.57 11.93
CA PHE A 40 1.11 -5.93 10.77
C PHE A 40 2.34 -6.70 10.27
N PHE A 41 3.19 -7.14 11.20
CA PHE A 41 4.36 -7.95 10.89
C PHE A 41 3.96 -9.30 10.29
N LEU A 42 2.99 -10.01 10.90
CA LEU A 42 2.50 -11.28 10.37
C LEU A 42 1.89 -11.11 8.97
N ALA A 43 1.10 -10.06 8.75
CA ALA A 43 0.51 -9.74 7.45
C ALA A 43 1.56 -9.42 6.36
N SER A 44 2.65 -8.75 6.75
CA SER A 44 3.75 -8.44 5.82
C SER A 44 4.62 -9.68 5.55
N ALA A 45 4.82 -10.53 6.56
CA ALA A 45 5.57 -11.77 6.41
C ALA A 45 4.85 -12.77 5.51
N THR A 46 3.52 -12.86 5.59
CA THR A 46 2.75 -13.74 4.69
C THR A 46 2.87 -13.30 3.23
N ASP A 47 3.00 -12.01 2.93
CA ASP A 47 3.27 -11.47 1.58
C ASP A 47 4.63 -11.86 1.02
N ALA A 48 5.66 -11.74 1.85
CA ALA A 48 6.99 -12.17 1.43
C ALA A 48 6.99 -13.67 1.09
N ILE A 49 6.26 -14.47 1.86
CA ILE A 49 6.17 -15.93 1.70
C ILE A 49 5.35 -16.30 0.47
N ASP A 50 4.14 -15.75 0.28
CA ASP A 50 3.31 -16.09 -0.89
C ASP A 50 3.96 -15.62 -2.20
N GLY A 51 4.56 -14.44 -2.23
CA GLY A 51 5.32 -13.93 -3.37
C GLY A 51 6.59 -14.72 -3.65
N PHE A 52 7.23 -15.31 -2.63
CA PHE A 52 8.33 -16.25 -2.81
C PHE A 52 7.83 -17.57 -3.42
N LEU A 53 6.79 -18.18 -2.84
CA LEU A 53 6.21 -19.44 -3.32
C LEU A 53 5.70 -19.31 -4.75
N ALA A 54 4.97 -18.23 -5.07
CA ALA A 54 4.43 -17.98 -6.39
C ALA A 54 5.54 -17.82 -7.45
N ARG A 55 6.69 -17.24 -7.10
CA ARG A 55 7.85 -17.08 -7.99
C ARG A 55 8.66 -18.36 -8.14
N HIS A 56 8.90 -19.07 -7.04
CA HIS A 56 9.76 -20.24 -7.04
C HIS A 56 9.10 -21.45 -7.69
N PHE A 57 7.78 -21.61 -7.54
CA PHE A 57 7.02 -22.75 -8.06
C PHE A 57 6.17 -22.43 -9.30
N ASP A 58 6.30 -21.23 -9.86
CA ASP A 58 5.47 -20.73 -10.97
C ASP A 58 3.95 -20.87 -10.71
N TRP A 59 3.54 -20.63 -9.46
CA TRP A 59 2.15 -20.71 -9.00
C TRP A 59 1.38 -19.40 -9.16
N ARG A 60 1.83 -18.52 -10.06
CA ARG A 60 1.14 -17.26 -10.32
C ARG A 60 -0.26 -17.52 -10.85
N THR A 61 -1.26 -16.92 -10.21
CA THR A 61 -2.65 -16.94 -10.67
C THR A 61 -3.09 -15.53 -11.01
N ARG A 62 -4.03 -15.39 -11.96
CA ARG A 62 -4.57 -14.08 -12.35
C ARG A 62 -5.32 -13.41 -11.20
N LEU A 63 -5.95 -14.21 -10.33
CA LEU A 63 -6.66 -13.71 -9.14
C LEU A 63 -5.66 -13.19 -8.09
N GLY A 64 -4.63 -13.98 -7.74
CA GLY A 64 -3.58 -13.54 -6.81
C GLY A 64 -2.88 -12.27 -7.29
N ALA A 65 -2.53 -12.21 -8.58
CA ALA A 65 -1.87 -11.02 -9.17
C ALA A 65 -2.66 -9.70 -9.02
N ILE A 66 -3.99 -9.77 -8.83
CA ILE A 66 -4.85 -8.61 -8.57
C ILE A 66 -5.11 -8.44 -7.06
N ALA A 67 -5.30 -9.55 -6.35
CA ALA A 67 -5.62 -9.56 -4.94
C ALA A 67 -4.43 -9.12 -4.07
N ASP A 68 -3.19 -9.49 -4.40
CA ASP A 68 -2.02 -9.18 -3.58
C ASP A 68 -1.80 -7.65 -3.47
N PRO A 69 -1.74 -6.88 -4.59
CA PRO A 69 -1.59 -5.43 -4.50
C PRO A 69 -2.77 -4.72 -3.83
N LEU A 70 -3.96 -5.31 -3.89
CA LEU A 70 -5.16 -4.78 -3.25
C LEU A 70 -5.11 -5.00 -1.74
N ALA A 71 -4.72 -6.18 -1.29
CA ALA A 71 -4.57 -6.52 0.12
C ALA A 71 -3.48 -5.66 0.80
N ASP A 72 -2.34 -5.47 0.11
CA ASP A 72 -1.26 -4.60 0.61
C ASP A 72 -1.71 -3.16 0.79
N LYS A 73 -2.38 -2.62 -0.22
CA LYS A 73 -2.94 -1.26 -0.14
C LYS A 73 -4.00 -1.15 0.93
N ALA A 74 -4.86 -2.16 1.09
CA ALA A 74 -5.92 -2.16 2.09
C ALA A 74 -5.34 -2.12 3.51
N LEU A 75 -4.27 -2.88 3.80
CA LEU A 75 -3.59 -2.85 5.09
C LEU A 75 -3.02 -1.45 5.38
N LEU A 76 -2.33 -0.84 4.40
CA LEU A 76 -1.74 0.49 4.55
C LEU A 76 -2.81 1.58 4.72
N ILE A 77 -3.85 1.58 3.89
CA ILE A 77 -4.98 2.53 3.98
C ILE A 77 -5.66 2.39 5.35
N THR A 78 -5.85 1.15 5.83
CA THR A 78 -6.43 0.89 7.15
C THR A 78 -5.56 1.47 8.26
N ALA A 79 -4.23 1.32 8.19
CA ALA A 79 -3.32 1.89 9.18
C ALA A 79 -3.48 3.43 9.26
N TYR A 80 -3.43 4.13 8.13
CA TYR A 80 -3.58 5.59 8.11
C TYR A 80 -4.98 6.04 8.51
N LEU A 81 -6.03 5.32 8.10
CA LEU A 81 -7.40 5.62 8.49
C LEU A 81 -7.57 5.49 10.00
N MET A 82 -7.13 4.39 10.61
CA MET A 82 -7.31 4.15 12.04
C MET A 82 -6.46 5.10 12.88
N LEU A 83 -5.22 5.39 12.47
CA LEU A 83 -4.39 6.43 13.12
C LEU A 83 -5.02 7.82 13.00
N THR A 84 -5.76 8.11 11.93
CA THR A 84 -6.52 9.36 11.79
C THR A 84 -7.75 9.39 12.71
N LEU A 85 -8.53 8.30 12.73
CA LEU A 85 -9.73 8.19 13.56
C LEU A 85 -9.43 8.24 15.06
N THR A 86 -8.27 7.72 15.46
CA THR A 86 -7.79 7.80 16.85
C THR A 86 -7.12 9.13 17.20
N GLY A 87 -7.08 10.08 16.25
CA GLY A 87 -6.54 11.43 16.47
C GLY A 87 -5.02 11.54 16.45
N VAL A 88 -4.29 10.47 16.09
CA VAL A 88 -2.83 10.47 15.98
C VAL A 88 -2.37 11.23 14.73
N LEU A 89 -3.03 10.97 13.60
CA LEU A 89 -2.72 11.60 12.32
C LEU A 89 -3.78 12.65 11.95
N PRO A 90 -3.37 13.75 11.31
CA PRO A 90 -4.33 14.75 10.87
C PRO A 90 -5.13 14.26 9.64
N PRO A 91 -6.44 14.53 9.55
CA PRO A 91 -7.30 14.04 8.47
C PRO A 91 -6.84 14.44 7.05
N TRP A 92 -6.22 15.60 6.91
CA TRP A 92 -5.70 16.06 5.62
C TRP A 92 -4.58 15.15 5.09
N LEU A 93 -3.79 14.51 5.96
CA LEU A 93 -2.72 13.61 5.54
C LEU A 93 -3.30 12.32 4.96
N PHE A 94 -4.32 11.76 5.62
CA PHE A 94 -5.04 10.61 5.09
C PHE A 94 -5.71 10.94 3.75
N GLY A 95 -6.37 12.10 3.64
CA GLY A 95 -6.96 12.59 2.40
C GLY A 95 -5.93 12.72 1.27
N LEU A 96 -4.72 13.19 1.58
CA LEU A 96 -3.63 13.30 0.61
C LEU A 96 -3.13 11.93 0.14
N VAL A 97 -2.91 10.99 1.05
CA VAL A 97 -2.49 9.61 0.74
C VAL A 97 -3.53 8.91 -0.14
N LEU A 98 -4.80 8.94 0.28
CA LEU A 98 -5.90 8.32 -0.44
C LEU A 98 -6.14 9.00 -1.80
N GLY A 99 -6.15 10.33 -1.82
CA GLY A 99 -6.34 11.14 -3.03
C GLY A 99 -5.27 10.88 -4.07
N ARG A 100 -3.99 10.83 -3.66
CA ARG A 100 -2.88 10.46 -4.55
C ARG A 100 -3.09 9.09 -5.17
N ASP A 101 -3.52 8.11 -4.39
CA ASP A 101 -3.77 6.75 -4.88
C ASP A 101 -4.94 6.70 -5.86
N LEU A 102 -6.01 7.45 -5.60
CA LEU A 102 -7.14 7.59 -6.53
C LEU A 102 -6.74 8.29 -7.84
N VAL A 103 -5.88 9.32 -7.78
CA VAL A 103 -5.34 9.97 -8.99
C VAL A 103 -4.54 8.98 -9.81
N ILE A 104 -3.70 8.16 -9.16
CA ILE A 104 -2.87 7.16 -9.85
C ILE A 104 -3.73 6.06 -10.48
N VAL A 105 -4.75 5.55 -9.80
CA VAL A 105 -5.61 4.52 -10.40
C VAL A 105 -6.52 5.13 -11.46
N GLY A 106 -7.16 6.25 -11.13
CA GLY A 106 -8.17 6.92 -11.94
C GLY A 106 -7.65 7.41 -13.28
N GLY A 107 -6.53 8.12 -13.32
CA GLY A 107 -6.00 8.56 -14.62
C GLY A 107 -5.45 7.39 -15.46
N GLY A 108 -5.23 6.22 -14.87
CA GLY A 108 -4.62 5.05 -15.53
C GLY A 108 -5.69 4.32 -16.29
N LEU A 109 -6.84 4.20 -15.63
CA LEU A 109 -8.11 3.85 -16.27
C LEU A 109 -8.47 4.87 -17.35
N ALA A 110 -8.41 6.19 -17.06
CA ALA A 110 -8.75 7.21 -18.06
C ALA A 110 -7.85 7.14 -19.31
N PHE A 111 -6.55 6.92 -19.14
CA PHE A 111 -5.63 6.72 -20.25
C PHE A 111 -5.92 5.42 -21.01
N HIS A 112 -6.22 4.33 -20.29
CA HIS A 112 -6.54 3.04 -20.89
C HIS A 112 -7.80 3.09 -21.77
N TYR A 113 -8.86 3.77 -21.29
CA TYR A 113 -10.12 3.91 -22.04
C TYR A 113 -10.08 5.00 -23.11
N GLY A 114 -9.27 6.03 -22.94
CA GLY A 114 -9.24 7.19 -23.85
C GLY A 114 -8.19 7.16 -24.96
N VAL A 115 -7.08 6.42 -24.79
CA VAL A 115 -5.92 6.51 -25.70
C VAL A 115 -5.49 5.15 -26.26
N GLY A 116 -5.47 4.09 -25.45
CA GLY A 116 -5.08 2.76 -25.91
C GLY A 116 -4.69 1.81 -24.77
N ARG A 117 -4.27 0.58 -25.11
CA ARG A 117 -3.88 -0.43 -24.12
C ARG A 117 -2.71 0.05 -23.28
N PHE A 118 -3.00 0.30 -22.01
CA PHE A 118 -2.03 0.73 -21.03
C PHE A 118 -1.60 -0.41 -20.12
N ASP A 119 -0.30 -0.66 -20.06
CA ASP A 119 0.31 -1.35 -18.93
C ASP A 119 0.56 -0.31 -17.83
N LEU A 120 -0.17 -0.44 -16.73
CA LEU A 120 0.06 0.28 -15.47
C LEU A 120 1.44 -0.10 -14.92
N GLN A 121 2.50 0.47 -15.49
CA GLN A 121 3.84 0.27 -14.97
C GLN A 121 4.02 1.14 -13.72
N PRO A 122 4.27 0.54 -12.55
CA PRO A 122 4.46 1.29 -11.32
C PRO A 122 5.72 2.15 -11.42
N SER A 123 5.55 3.46 -11.29
CA SER A 123 6.66 4.41 -11.34
C SER A 123 7.55 4.30 -10.09
N ILE A 124 8.85 4.56 -10.24
CA ILE A 124 9.81 4.53 -9.12
C ILE A 124 9.38 5.50 -7.99
N PRO A 125 8.97 6.76 -8.25
CA PRO A 125 8.43 7.65 -7.22
C PRO A 125 7.18 7.08 -6.55
N GLY A 126 6.37 6.35 -7.33
CA GLY A 126 5.21 5.62 -6.85
C GLY A 126 5.54 4.63 -5.74
N LYS A 127 6.54 3.78 -6.00
CA LYS A 127 7.03 2.75 -5.07
C LYS A 127 7.70 3.35 -3.84
N LEU A 128 8.54 4.37 -4.03
CA LEU A 128 9.23 5.04 -2.94
C LEU A 128 8.26 5.67 -1.95
N ASN A 129 7.22 6.35 -2.43
CA ASN A 129 6.22 6.93 -1.55
C ASN A 129 5.46 5.85 -0.73
N THR A 130 5.12 4.71 -1.33
CA THR A 130 4.48 3.62 -0.59
C THR A 130 5.42 3.03 0.46
N LEU A 131 6.71 2.86 0.16
CA LEU A 131 7.71 2.43 1.13
C LEU A 131 7.81 3.42 2.30
N ILE A 132 7.89 4.72 2.01
CA ILE A 132 7.90 5.79 3.01
C ILE A 132 6.67 5.69 3.90
N GLN A 133 5.48 5.52 3.31
CA GLN A 133 4.24 5.43 4.08
C GLN A 133 4.22 4.23 5.02
N ILE A 134 4.72 3.07 4.57
CA ILE A 134 4.85 1.86 5.39
C ILE A 134 5.81 2.12 6.56
N LEU A 135 6.99 2.66 6.28
CA LEU A 135 8.01 2.92 7.31
C LEU A 135 7.54 3.94 8.35
N VAL A 136 6.86 5.01 7.91
CA VAL A 136 6.32 6.03 8.81
C VAL A 136 5.18 5.46 9.66
N ALA A 137 4.24 4.71 9.07
CA ALA A 137 3.19 4.06 9.84
C ALA A 137 3.75 3.10 10.89
N LEU A 138 4.77 2.30 10.51
CA LEU A 138 5.45 1.40 11.43
C LEU A 138 6.15 2.18 12.56
N ALA A 139 6.92 3.22 12.23
CA ALA A 139 7.63 4.03 13.21
C ALA A 139 6.68 4.71 14.20
N ILE A 140 5.53 5.21 13.74
CA ILE A 140 4.48 5.78 14.58
C ILE A 140 3.88 4.68 15.48
N MET A 141 3.54 3.50 14.95
CA MET A 141 3.03 2.41 15.78
C MET A 141 4.05 1.94 16.84
N VAL A 142 5.35 1.91 16.52
CA VAL A 142 6.44 1.62 17.47
C VAL A 142 6.49 2.68 18.57
N LEU A 143 6.46 3.97 18.21
CA LEU A 143 6.38 5.07 19.18
C LEU A 143 5.18 4.90 20.13
N LEU A 144 3.99 4.63 19.58
CA LEU A 144 2.76 4.49 20.34
C LEU A 144 2.71 3.20 21.19
N ALA A 145 3.45 2.16 20.81
CA ALA A 145 3.60 0.93 21.59
C ALA A 145 4.49 1.08 22.84
N GLY A 146 5.06 2.28 23.05
CA GLY A 146 6.03 2.56 24.12
C GLY A 146 7.38 1.89 23.89
N LEU A 147 7.71 1.57 22.63
CA LEU A 147 9.02 1.08 22.23
C LEU A 147 9.96 2.27 21.97
N PRO A 148 11.30 2.08 22.04
CA PRO A 148 12.24 3.18 21.89
C PRO A 148 12.14 3.81 20.50
N MET A 149 11.51 4.99 20.44
CA MET A 149 11.40 5.80 19.23
C MET A 149 11.44 7.29 19.61
N PRO A 150 12.20 8.13 18.91
CA PRO A 150 12.21 9.56 19.17
C PRO A 150 10.83 10.21 18.95
N SER A 151 10.46 11.18 19.78
CA SER A 151 9.15 11.86 19.68
C SER A 151 8.98 12.66 18.38
N TRP A 152 10.06 13.19 17.81
CA TRP A 152 10.03 13.95 16.55
C TRP A 152 9.60 13.13 15.34
N VAL A 153 9.54 11.80 15.47
CA VAL A 153 9.18 10.86 14.39
C VAL A 153 7.75 11.08 13.90
N LEU A 154 6.84 11.50 14.78
CA LEU A 154 5.47 11.79 14.40
C LEU A 154 5.43 12.97 13.40
N ASP A 155 5.98 14.11 13.78
CA ASP A 155 5.96 15.33 12.96
C ASP A 155 6.79 15.18 11.69
N ALA A 156 8.00 14.61 11.81
CA ALA A 156 8.85 14.34 10.67
C ALA A 156 8.22 13.33 9.71
N GLY A 157 7.54 12.31 10.25
CA GLY A 157 6.83 11.30 9.47
C GLY A 157 5.66 11.89 8.69
N ILE A 158 4.85 12.75 9.31
CA ILE A 158 3.75 13.48 8.67
C ILE A 158 4.28 14.31 7.50
N LEU A 159 5.33 15.10 7.73
CA LEU A 159 5.94 15.94 6.69
C LEU A 159 6.51 15.10 5.55
N LEU A 160 7.24 14.03 5.88
CA LEU A 160 7.87 13.16 4.90
C LEU A 160 6.83 12.51 3.99
N VAL A 161 5.75 11.97 4.56
CA VAL A 161 4.63 11.38 3.80
C VAL A 161 3.96 12.43 2.94
N ALA A 162 3.73 13.65 3.45
CA ALA A 162 3.11 14.71 2.70
C ALA A 162 3.94 15.10 1.47
N VAL A 163 5.24 15.34 1.65
CA VAL A 163 6.17 15.70 0.58
C VAL A 163 6.28 14.57 -0.43
N SER A 164 6.43 13.32 0.01
CA SER A 164 6.56 12.17 -0.90
C SER A 164 5.27 11.91 -1.69
N ALA A 165 4.10 12.12 -1.07
CA ALA A 165 2.80 11.92 -1.71
C ALA A 165 2.57 12.98 -2.80
N VAL A 166 2.83 14.25 -2.49
CA VAL A 166 2.73 15.35 -3.47
C VAL A 166 3.71 15.14 -4.63
N PHE A 167 4.97 14.83 -4.33
CA PHE A 167 5.97 14.57 -5.36
C PHE A 167 5.57 13.40 -6.26
N SER A 168 5.13 12.29 -5.65
CA SER A 168 4.69 11.12 -6.41
C SER A 168 3.45 11.40 -7.26
N GLY A 169 2.47 12.14 -6.74
CA GLY A 169 1.25 12.50 -7.48
C GLY A 169 1.57 13.43 -8.66
N GLY A 170 2.36 14.47 -8.41
CA GLY A 170 2.79 15.44 -9.43
C GLY A 170 3.61 14.79 -10.55
N HIS A 171 4.56 13.92 -10.20
CA HIS A 171 5.33 13.16 -11.20
C HIS A 171 4.42 12.34 -12.11
N TYR A 172 3.38 11.72 -11.55
CA TYR A 172 2.48 10.88 -12.30
C TYR A 172 1.62 11.68 -13.28
N ILE A 173 1.05 12.79 -12.82
CA ILE A 173 0.30 13.72 -13.67
C ILE A 173 1.19 14.22 -14.81
N ALA A 174 2.42 14.65 -14.52
CA ALA A 174 3.34 15.15 -15.54
C ALA A 174 3.67 14.11 -16.61
N VAL A 175 4.04 12.89 -16.20
CA VAL A 175 4.35 11.79 -17.13
C VAL A 175 3.14 11.48 -18.02
N TRP A 176 1.94 11.55 -17.47
CA TRP A 176 0.71 11.21 -18.18
C TRP A 176 0.27 12.27 -19.16
N SER A 177 0.30 13.54 -18.76
CA SER A 177 0.04 14.66 -19.65
C SER A 177 1.01 14.66 -20.83
N LEU A 178 2.30 14.38 -20.60
CA LEU A 178 3.31 14.31 -21.66
C LEU A 178 3.09 13.13 -22.62
N ARG A 179 2.73 11.95 -22.11
CA ARG A 179 2.44 10.77 -22.95
C ARG A 179 1.20 10.96 -23.81
N ALA A 180 0.12 11.48 -23.22
CA ALA A 180 -1.11 11.77 -23.97
C ALA A 180 -0.87 12.78 -25.10
N TRP A 181 -0.07 13.81 -24.84
CA TRP A 181 0.28 14.81 -25.85
C TRP A 181 1.12 14.25 -27.01
N ARG A 182 2.05 13.33 -26.73
CA ARG A 182 2.87 12.69 -27.78
C ARG A 182 2.05 11.79 -28.71
N ILE A 183 1.10 11.03 -28.17
CA ILE A 183 0.25 10.14 -28.97
C ILE A 183 -0.69 10.93 -29.87
N LYS A 184 -1.21 12.08 -29.40
CA LYS A 184 -2.06 12.96 -30.22
C LYS A 184 -1.31 13.66 -31.36
N ARG A 185 0.03 13.60 -31.38
CA ARG A 185 0.90 14.20 -32.40
C ARG A 185 1.44 13.20 -33.43
N GLN A 186 1.17 11.90 -33.25
CA GLN A 186 1.45 10.85 -34.23
C GLN A 186 0.17 10.52 -35.00
#